data_AF-A0A9D4EIG7-F1
#
_entry.id   AF-A0A9D4EIG7-F1
#
_cell.length_a   1.000
_cell.length_b   1.000
_cell.length_c   1.000
_cell.angle_alpha   90.00
_cell.angle_beta   90.00
_cell.angle_gamma   90.00
#
_symmetry.space_group_name_H-M   'P 1'
#
loop_
_entity.id
_entity.type
_entity.pdbx_description
1 polymer ?
#
loop_
_entity_poly.entity_id
_entity_poly.type
_entity_poly.pdbx_seq_one_letter_code
_entity_poly.pdbx_strand_id
1 'polypeptide(L)' 'MQLGDSSAGQAFSTYDHSNDIFAGNCAELFKGAWWYYSCFVYNNLNGLYRPGKSANQNMMYDSSVGLAASTIMFKSV' A
#
# COMPACT_ATOMS: atom_id res chain seq x y z
N MET A 1 -6.85 3.54 -15.80
CA MET A 1 -5.95 4.57 -15.26
C MET A 1 -6.83 5.75 -14.84
N GLN A 2 -7.31 5.73 -13.60
CA GLN A 2 -8.17 6.79 -13.06
C GLN A 2 -7.30 7.60 -12.11
N LEU A 3 -7.27 8.91 -12.32
CA LEU A 3 -6.32 9.87 -11.75
C LEU A 3 -6.47 10.09 -10.22
N GLY A 4 -7.32 9.31 -9.55
CA GLY A 4 -7.74 9.54 -8.17
C GLY A 4 -7.10 8.63 -7.12
N ASP A 5 -6.44 7.54 -7.49
CA ASP A 5 -5.97 6.53 -6.52
C ASP A 5 -4.48 6.19 -6.70
N SER A 6 -3.73 7.08 -7.35
CA SER A 6 -2.30 6.88 -7.57
C SER A 6 -1.49 7.26 -6.33
N SER A 7 -0.53 6.42 -5.97
CA SER A 7 0.48 6.72 -4.93
C SER A 7 1.43 7.87 -5.33
N ALA A 8 1.43 8.29 -6.59
CA ALA A 8 2.25 9.40 -7.07
C ALA A 8 1.84 10.72 -6.41
N GLY A 9 2.83 11.45 -5.88
CA GLY A 9 2.62 12.74 -5.22
C GLY A 9 2.05 12.67 -3.80
N GLN A 10 1.77 11.48 -3.28
CA GLN A 10 1.28 11.32 -1.91
C GLN A 10 2.41 11.33 -0.89
N ALA A 11 2.10 11.75 0.32
CA ALA A 11 3.00 11.64 1.46
C ALA A 11 3.00 10.20 2.02
N PHE A 12 4.10 9.82 2.65
CA PHE A 12 4.23 8.49 3.24
C PHE A 12 3.47 8.43 4.59
N SER A 13 2.66 7.38 4.79
CA SER A 13 1.87 7.18 6.00
C SER A 13 2.29 5.90 6.74
N THR A 14 2.29 5.97 8.07
CA THR A 14 2.56 4.86 9.00
C THR A 14 1.45 4.73 10.04
N TYR A 15 1.45 3.65 10.83
CA TYR A 15 0.39 3.40 11.83
C TYR A 15 0.28 4.51 12.89
N ASP A 16 1.39 5.19 13.19
CA ASP A 16 1.52 6.26 14.17
C ASP A 16 1.53 7.66 13.56
N HIS A 17 1.55 7.76 12.23
CA HIS A 17 1.59 9.03 11.51
C HIS A 17 0.79 8.96 10.20
N SER A 18 -0.48 9.40 10.26
CA SER A 18 -1.36 9.47 9.10
C SER A 18 -1.09 10.75 8.29
N ASN A 19 -0.70 10.59 7.03
CA ASN A 19 -0.55 11.65 6.04
C ASN A 19 -1.43 11.42 4.80
N ASP A 20 -2.34 10.46 4.88
CA ASP A 20 -3.34 10.21 3.87
C ASP A 20 -4.54 11.16 4.05
N ILE A 21 -5.39 11.30 3.02
CA ILE A 21 -6.56 12.20 3.05
C ILE A 21 -7.82 11.50 3.60
N PHE A 22 -7.70 10.24 4.00
CA PHE A 22 -8.83 9.50 4.55
C PHE A 22 -9.11 9.99 5.97
N ALA A 23 -10.37 9.92 6.40
CA ALA A 23 -10.75 10.38 7.76
C ALA A 23 -10.15 9.51 8.89
N GLY A 24 -9.57 8.35 8.55
CA GLY A 24 -8.89 7.45 9.48
C GLY A 24 -7.39 7.36 9.19
N ASN A 25 -6.83 6.14 9.34
CA ASN A 25 -5.44 5.87 9.02
C ASN A 25 -5.35 4.64 8.10
N CYS A 26 -4.95 4.84 6.84
CA CYS A 26 -4.84 3.75 5.89
C CYS A 26 -3.73 2.75 6.25
N ALA A 27 -2.61 3.23 6.80
CA ALA A 27 -1.52 2.38 7.25
C ALA A 27 -1.98 1.44 8.38
N GLU A 28 -2.86 1.91 9.27
CA GLU A 28 -3.48 1.06 10.29
C GLU A 28 -4.47 0.04 9.71
N LEU A 29 -5.30 0.44 8.75
CA LEU A 29 -6.31 -0.44 8.12
C LEU A 29 -5.66 -1.56 7.29
N PHE A 30 -4.66 -1.22 6.47
CA PHE A 30 -3.99 -2.15 5.56
C PHE A 30 -2.74 -2.81 6.15
N LYS A 31 -2.42 -2.52 7.42
CA LYS A 31 -1.32 -3.16 8.16
C LYS A 31 0.00 -3.06 7.39
N GLY A 32 0.29 -1.88 6.87
CA GLY A 32 1.50 -1.57 6.11
C GLY A 32 1.91 -0.11 6.28
N ALA A 33 2.91 0.30 5.50
CA ALA A 33 3.37 1.68 5.42
C ALA A 33 3.64 2.03 3.97
N TRP A 34 2.93 3.02 3.44
CA TRP A 34 2.95 3.31 2.00
C TRP A 34 2.55 4.75 1.73
N TRP A 35 2.68 5.16 0.47
CA TRP A 35 2.13 6.41 -0.06
C TRP A 35 0.63 6.25 -0.33
N TYR A 36 -0.16 6.11 0.73
CA TYR A 36 -1.62 6.00 0.65
C TYR A 36 -2.27 7.35 0.31
N TYR A 37 -3.42 7.32 -0.38
CA TYR A 37 -4.22 8.52 -0.66
C TYR A 37 -5.53 8.53 0.14
N SER A 38 -6.53 7.75 -0.26
CA SER A 38 -7.87 7.71 0.37
C SER A 38 -8.29 6.29 0.72
N CYS A 39 -7.32 5.45 1.08
CA CYS A 39 -7.48 4.02 1.36
C CYS A 39 -7.96 3.16 0.17
N PHE A 40 -8.02 3.71 -1.05
CA PHE A 40 -8.02 2.89 -2.27
C PHE A 40 -6.60 2.37 -2.52
N VAL A 41 -6.39 1.10 -2.18
CA VAL A 41 -5.05 0.47 -2.20
C VAL A 41 -4.99 -0.56 -3.31
N TYR A 42 -4.35 -0.19 -4.42
CA TYR A 42 -3.97 -1.12 -5.49
C TYR A 42 -2.66 -1.85 -5.19
N ASN A 43 -1.82 -1.27 -4.33
CA ASN A 43 -0.51 -1.81 -4.01
C ASN A 43 -0.16 -1.56 -2.54
N ASN A 44 0.35 -2.60 -1.90
CA ASN A 44 0.78 -2.56 -0.50
C ASN A 44 1.99 -3.47 -0.33
N LEU A 45 3.11 -3.15 -0.96
CA LEU A 45 4.31 -4.01 -0.93
C LEU A 45 4.92 -4.13 0.48
N ASN A 46 4.55 -3.23 1.39
CA ASN A 46 4.92 -3.26 2.81
C ASN A 46 3.79 -3.81 3.72
N GLY A 47 2.82 -4.52 3.15
CA GLY A 47 1.75 -5.18 3.89
C GLY A 47 2.19 -6.52 4.52
N LEU A 48 1.23 -7.24 5.09
CA LEU A 48 1.45 -8.51 5.77
C LEU A 48 1.89 -9.62 4.80
N TYR A 49 2.92 -10.37 5.18
CA TYR A 49 3.37 -11.54 4.43
C TYR A 49 2.41 -12.72 4.60
N ARG A 50 1.53 -12.93 3.61
CA ARG A 50 0.51 -14.00 3.60
C ARG A 50 0.35 -14.58 2.18
N PRO A 51 1.37 -15.29 1.66
CA PRO A 51 1.39 -15.73 0.28
C PRO A 51 0.18 -16.61 -0.08
N GLY A 52 -0.46 -16.31 -1.22
CA GLY A 52 -1.60 -17.06 -1.74
C GLY A 52 -2.91 -16.91 -0.96
N LYS A 53 -2.95 -16.07 0.09
CA LYS A 53 -4.19 -15.74 0.81
C LYS A 53 -4.78 -14.45 0.28
N SER A 54 -6.10 -14.35 0.25
CA SER A 54 -6.81 -13.13 -0.15
C SER A 54 -7.16 -12.30 1.08
N ALA A 55 -6.53 -11.13 1.21
CA ALA A 55 -6.83 -10.13 2.23
C ALA A 55 -6.24 -8.77 1.81
N ASN A 56 -6.96 -7.68 2.06
CA ASN A 56 -6.51 -6.35 1.63
C ASN A 56 -5.26 -5.86 2.39
N GLN A 57 -4.90 -6.51 3.48
CA GLN A 57 -3.75 -6.19 4.32
C GLN A 57 -2.43 -6.75 3.80
N ASN A 58 -2.47 -7.49 2.69
CA ASN A 58 -1.34 -8.29 2.26
C ASN A 58 -0.24 -7.48 1.59
N MET A 59 0.97 -8.06 1.58
CA MET A 59 2.01 -7.72 0.62
C MET A 59 1.51 -8.02 -0.79
N MET A 60 0.98 -7.00 -1.49
CA MET A 60 0.19 -7.21 -2.72
C MET A 60 0.39 -6.12 -3.78
N TYR A 61 0.08 -6.47 -5.02
CA TYR A 61 0.07 -5.60 -6.19
C TYR A 61 -1.09 -5.97 -7.11
N ASP A 62 -1.95 -5.01 -7.42
CA ASP A 62 -3.14 -5.08 -8.30
C ASP A 62 -4.15 -6.21 -7.97
N SER A 63 -4.04 -6.79 -6.77
CA SER A 63 -4.93 -7.82 -6.24
C SER A 63 -4.88 -7.81 -4.71
N SER A 64 -5.77 -8.54 -4.05
CA SER A 64 -5.68 -8.80 -2.60
C SER A 64 -4.95 -10.09 -2.25
N VAL A 65 -4.39 -10.79 -3.25
CA VAL A 65 -3.66 -12.04 -3.04
C VAL A 65 -2.23 -11.72 -2.61
N GLY A 66 -1.79 -12.27 -1.49
CA GLY A 66 -0.43 -12.05 -1.00
C GLY A 66 0.63 -12.62 -1.95
N LEU A 67 1.61 -11.78 -2.29
CA LEU A 67 2.81 -12.15 -3.02
C LEU A 67 3.73 -13.03 -2.15
N ALA A 68 4.50 -13.92 -2.79
CA ALA A 68 5.53 -14.71 -2.12
C ALA A 68 6.85 -13.94 -1.93
N ALA A 69 7.07 -12.89 -2.70
CA ALA A 69 8.24 -12.02 -2.58
C ALA A 69 7.92 -10.65 -3.20
N SER A 70 8.62 -9.61 -2.74
CA SER A 70 8.65 -8.29 -3.36
C SER A 70 10.06 -7.73 -3.23
N THR A 71 10.52 -7.00 -4.26
CA THR A 71 11.79 -6.28 -4.23
C THR A 71 11.60 -4.94 -4.93
N ILE A 72 11.93 -3.85 -4.24
CA ILE A 72 11.98 -2.50 -4.83
C ILE A 72 13.44 -2.20 -5.14
N MET A 73 13.74 -1.90 -6.41
CA MET A 73 15.09 -1.63 -6.89
C MET A 73 15.12 -0.30 -7.64
N PHE A 74 16.25 0.41 -7.52
CA PHE A 74 16.52 1.62 -8.30
C PHE A 74 17.62 1.31 -9.31
N LYS A 75 17.50 1.88 -10.51
CA LYS A 75 18.59 1.96 -11.49
C LYS A 75 18.92 3.42 -11.72
N SER A 76 20.21 3.73 -11.90
CA SER A 76 20.62 5.04 -12.37
C SER A 76 19.96 5.34 -13.72
N VAL A 77 19.51 6.58 -13.89
CA VAL A 77 18.97 7.07 -15.17
C VAL A 77 20.07 7.35 -16.17
#